data_AF-A0A239ICZ6-F1
#
_entry.id   AF-A0A239ICZ6-F1
#
_cell.length_a   1.000
_cell.length_b   1.000
_cell.length_c   1.000
_cell.angle_alpha   90.00
_cell.angle_beta   90.00
_cell.angle_gamma   90.00
#
_symmetry.space_group_name_H-M   'P 1'
#
loop_
_entity.id
_entity.type
_entity.pdbx_description
1 polymer ?
#
loop_
_entity_poly.entity_id
_entity_poly.type
_entity_poly.pdbx_seq_one_letter_code
_entity_poly.pdbx_strand_id
1 'polypeptide(L)'
;MGLNLSDVAAAGLAALDDFHGPDTDDVRWSALAAFDAGYPEPERFPRQLTVALRQHENDRGQHVVTTTLRPNALLEPAGDQSEQPLGDPLTDNAHQPDGYRFHDAIHLGFLAVLNWSPNLRALLRRKRKSDPAVDECEDGARAVFAEEGLAAVLARLATDHNEFGTYEAVPRDAVAIARAATVGLEVHIVPGWLWRRAIWQGFAAMRQLTRHSGGTLVADLDARTLTYQKPAVPPVR
;
A
#
# COMPACT_ATOMS: atom_id res chain seq x y z
N MET A 1 20.47 11.46 -36.88
CA MET A 1 19.49 12.24 -36.09
C MET A 1 20.25 12.97 -35.00
N GLY A 2 20.19 14.30 -34.97
CA GLY A 2 20.81 15.09 -33.89
C GLY A 2 19.84 15.24 -32.73
N LEU A 3 20.27 14.88 -31.52
CA LEU A 3 19.52 15.13 -30.30
C LEU A 3 19.49 16.65 -30.03
N ASN A 4 18.31 17.21 -29.77
CA ASN A 4 18.18 18.58 -29.29
C ASN A 4 18.48 18.63 -27.80
N LEU A 5 19.61 19.24 -27.43
CA LEU A 5 20.07 19.30 -26.04
C LEU A 5 19.09 20.00 -25.10
N SER A 6 18.33 20.98 -25.60
CA SER A 6 17.32 21.69 -24.81
C SER A 6 16.15 20.76 -24.45
N ASP A 7 15.71 19.93 -25.40
CA ASP A 7 14.62 18.97 -25.17
C ASP A 7 15.07 17.87 -24.19
N VAL A 8 16.32 17.41 -24.31
CA VAL A 8 16.92 16.44 -23.38
C VAL A 8 17.03 17.02 -21.97
N ALA A 9 17.46 18.28 -21.83
CA ALA A 9 17.57 18.94 -20.54
C ALA A 9 16.20 19.17 -19.88
N ALA A 10 15.20 19.61 -20.65
CA ALA A 10 13.84 19.80 -20.15
C ALA A 10 13.20 18.48 -19.69
N ALA A 11 13.36 17.41 -20.48
CA ALA A 11 12.88 16.08 -20.11
C ALA A 11 13.60 15.54 -18.84
N GLY A 12 14.90 15.77 -18.72
CA GLY A 12 15.68 15.41 -17.54
C GLY A 12 15.21 16.11 -16.28
N LEU A 13 14.94 17.42 -16.37
CA LEU A 13 14.43 18.21 -15.23
C LEU A 13 13.03 17.75 -14.83
N ALA A 14 12.12 17.56 -15.78
CA ALA A 14 10.78 17.05 -15.50
C ALA A 14 10.80 15.66 -14.82
N ALA A 15 11.72 14.78 -15.24
CA ALA A 15 11.90 13.46 -14.63
C ALA A 15 12.60 13.51 -13.25
N LEU A 16 13.30 14.59 -12.92
CA LEU A 16 13.82 14.84 -11.58
C LEU A 16 12.69 15.36 -10.68
N ASP A 17 11.95 16.35 -11.14
CA ASP A 17 10.83 16.95 -10.39
C ASP A 17 9.74 15.92 -10.09
N ASP A 18 9.38 15.08 -11.07
CA ASP A 18 8.41 14.00 -10.87
C ASP A 18 8.87 12.95 -9.83
N PHE A 19 10.18 12.68 -9.73
CA PHE A 19 10.71 11.66 -8.83
C PHE A 19 10.98 12.18 -7.41
N HIS A 20 11.47 13.42 -7.30
CA HIS A 20 11.76 14.04 -5.99
C HIS A 20 10.51 14.64 -5.37
N GLY A 21 9.64 15.22 -6.19
CA GLY A 21 8.45 15.91 -5.73
C GLY A 21 8.75 17.23 -5.02
N PRO A 22 7.70 17.96 -4.63
CA PRO A 22 7.83 19.11 -3.74
C PRO A 22 8.21 18.68 -2.32
N ASP A 23 8.57 19.64 -1.46
CA ASP A 23 8.66 19.38 -0.02
C ASP A 23 7.27 18.98 0.51
N THR A 24 7.22 18.03 1.44
CA THR A 24 5.95 17.48 1.94
C THR A 24 5.09 18.53 2.64
N ASP A 25 5.72 19.54 3.25
CA ASP A 25 5.01 20.65 3.91
C ASP A 25 4.30 21.58 2.91
N ASP A 26 4.73 21.57 1.64
CA ASP A 26 4.15 22.36 0.56
C ASP A 26 3.03 21.63 -0.19
N VAL A 27 2.82 20.34 0.07
CA VAL A 27 1.82 19.53 -0.63
C VAL A 27 0.43 19.79 -0.08
N ARG A 28 -0.47 20.24 -0.96
CA ARG A 28 -1.92 20.21 -0.71
C ARG A 28 -2.47 18.82 -1.00
N TRP A 29 -2.50 17.94 0.00
CA TRP A 29 -2.95 16.55 -0.16
C TRP A 29 -4.36 16.40 -0.74
N SER A 30 -5.25 17.35 -0.43
CA SER A 30 -6.62 17.42 -0.96
C SER A 30 -6.70 17.74 -2.45
N ALA A 31 -5.63 18.26 -3.06
CA ALA A 31 -5.57 18.53 -4.50
C ALA A 31 -5.19 17.30 -5.33
N LEU A 32 -4.69 16.23 -4.69
CA LEU A 32 -4.36 14.98 -5.35
C LEU A 32 -5.61 14.09 -5.48
N ALA A 33 -5.69 13.32 -6.56
CA ALA A 33 -6.84 12.47 -6.86
C ALA A 33 -7.16 11.50 -5.71
N ALA A 34 -8.43 11.48 -5.30
CA ALA A 34 -9.05 10.38 -4.58
C ALA A 34 -9.99 9.69 -5.58
N PHE A 35 -9.59 8.51 -6.05
CA PHE A 35 -10.20 7.84 -7.20
C PHE A 35 -11.65 7.42 -6.99
N ASP A 36 -12.12 7.36 -5.74
CA ASP A 36 -13.49 7.01 -5.39
C ASP A 36 -14.33 8.19 -4.90
N ALA A 37 -13.81 9.43 -4.92
CA ALA A 37 -14.51 10.59 -4.35
C ALA A 37 -15.91 10.83 -4.96
N GLY A 38 -16.10 10.48 -6.23
CA GLY A 38 -17.37 10.60 -6.95
C GLY A 38 -18.35 9.44 -6.77
N TYR A 39 -17.97 8.38 -6.05
CA TYR A 39 -18.78 7.16 -5.92
C TYR A 39 -19.66 7.19 -4.66
N PRO A 40 -20.74 6.38 -4.63
CA PRO A 40 -21.58 6.23 -3.44
C PRO A 40 -20.77 5.82 -2.21
N GLU A 41 -21.22 6.21 -1.02
CA GLU A 41 -20.50 5.94 0.24
C GLU A 41 -20.07 4.48 0.45
N PRO A 42 -20.89 3.45 0.14
CA PRO A 42 -20.51 2.05 0.26
C PRO A 42 -19.43 1.58 -0.73
N GLU A 43 -19.05 2.42 -1.69
CA GLU A 43 -18.02 2.14 -2.71
C GLU A 43 -16.76 2.98 -2.49
N ARG A 44 -16.73 3.81 -1.44
CA ARG A 44 -15.55 4.58 -1.06
C ARG A 44 -14.76 3.86 0.02
N PHE A 45 -13.44 4.02 -0.01
CA PHE A 45 -12.63 3.66 1.14
C PHE A 45 -12.97 4.55 2.34
N PRO A 46 -12.99 4.00 3.56
CA PRO A 46 -12.94 4.81 4.76
C PRO A 46 -11.67 5.65 4.76
N ARG A 47 -11.79 6.94 5.10
CA ARG A 47 -10.66 7.87 5.07
C ARG A 47 -9.58 7.54 6.10
N GLN A 48 -9.97 6.83 7.16
CA GLN A 48 -9.07 6.31 8.18
C GLN A 48 -9.39 4.84 8.44
N LEU A 49 -8.35 4.00 8.50
CA LEU A 49 -8.44 2.56 8.74
C LEU A 49 -7.39 2.16 9.76
N THR A 50 -7.73 1.25 10.66
CA THR A 50 -6.78 0.67 11.62
C THR A 50 -6.78 -0.84 11.46
N VAL A 51 -5.62 -1.38 11.13
CA VAL A 51 -5.42 -2.80 10.82
C VAL A 51 -4.43 -3.40 11.80
N ALA A 52 -4.81 -4.47 12.49
CA ALA A 52 -3.93 -5.20 13.38
C ALA A 52 -3.39 -6.44 12.67
N LEU A 53 -2.09 -6.67 12.78
CA LEU A 53 -1.41 -7.85 12.24
C LEU A 53 -0.78 -8.60 13.41
N ARG A 54 -1.16 -9.86 13.59
CA ARG A 54 -0.73 -10.68 14.73
C ARG A 54 -0.04 -11.94 14.26
N GLN A 55 1.23 -12.09 14.59
CA GLN A 55 1.95 -13.34 14.38
C GLN A 55 1.60 -14.35 15.47
N HIS A 56 1.37 -15.59 15.05
CA HIS A 56 1.20 -16.76 15.90
C HIS A 56 1.82 -17.99 15.21
N GLU A 57 1.89 -19.12 15.88
CA GLU A 57 2.32 -20.39 15.29
C GLU A 57 1.10 -21.25 14.96
N ASN A 58 1.13 -21.93 13.81
CA ASN A 58 0.14 -22.95 13.48
C ASN A 58 0.54 -24.33 14.03
N ASP A 59 -0.32 -25.34 13.82
CA ASP A 59 -0.11 -26.73 14.25
C ASP A 59 1.18 -27.37 13.68
N ARG A 60 1.80 -26.76 12.67
CA ARG A 60 3.05 -27.22 12.04
C ARG A 60 4.27 -26.45 12.55
N GLY A 61 4.12 -25.57 13.53
CA GLY A 61 5.17 -24.71 14.06
C GLY A 61 5.63 -23.60 13.10
N GLN A 62 4.83 -23.28 12.08
CA GLN A 62 5.14 -22.20 11.14
C GLN A 62 4.59 -20.87 11.67
N HIS A 63 5.34 -19.79 11.50
CA HIS A 63 4.85 -18.45 11.78
C HIS A 63 3.77 -18.04 10.76
N VAL A 64 2.60 -17.70 11.27
CA VAL A 64 1.42 -17.24 10.52
C VAL A 64 1.04 -15.85 11.01
N VAL A 65 0.63 -14.97 10.10
CA VAL A 65 0.08 -13.66 10.43
C VAL A 65 -1.41 -13.66 10.12
N THR A 66 -2.23 -13.26 11.09
CA THR A 66 -3.64 -12.91 10.85
C THR A 66 -3.77 -11.40 10.83
N THR A 67 -4.38 -10.90 9.75
CA THR A 67 -4.73 -9.49 9.58
C THR A 67 -6.19 -9.30 9.97
N THR A 68 -6.44 -8.32 10.85
CA THR A 68 -7.79 -7.94 11.26
C THR A 68 -7.99 -6.44 11.15
N LEU A 69 -9.20 -6.05 10.79
CA LEU A 69 -9.64 -4.68 10.71
C LEU A 69 -10.34 -4.30 12.03
N ARG A 70 -9.94 -3.17 12.63
CA ARG A 70 -10.66 -2.62 13.78
C ARG A 70 -12.01 -2.01 13.36
N PRO A 71 -13.00 -1.96 14.27
CA PRO A 71 -14.31 -1.39 13.98
C PRO A 71 -14.22 -0.02 13.29
N ASN A 72 -14.98 0.13 12.21
CA ASN A 72 -15.05 1.35 11.44
C ASN A 72 -16.51 1.59 11.03
N ALA A 73 -17.06 2.75 11.37
CA ALA A 73 -18.47 3.06 11.16
C ALA A 73 -18.90 3.05 9.68
N LEU A 74 -17.97 3.34 8.75
CA LEU A 74 -18.23 3.25 7.32
C LEU A 74 -18.22 1.82 6.79
N LEU A 75 -17.61 0.88 7.54
CA LEU A 75 -17.55 -0.53 7.16
C LEU A 75 -18.66 -1.34 7.81
N GLU A 76 -18.96 -1.04 9.07
CA GLU A 76 -19.93 -1.75 9.90
C GLU A 76 -20.85 -0.73 10.61
N PRO A 77 -22.05 -0.44 10.07
CA PRO A 77 -22.90 0.66 10.56
C PRO A 77 -23.49 0.51 11.98
N ALA A 78 -23.42 -0.66 12.64
CA ALA A 78 -23.87 -0.81 14.03
C ALA A 78 -23.43 -2.11 14.72
N GLY A 79 -23.02 -2.00 16.00
CA GLY A 79 -23.21 -3.05 17.02
C GLY A 79 -22.04 -3.96 17.34
N ASP A 80 -21.20 -4.31 16.35
CA ASP A 80 -20.05 -5.17 16.59
C ASP A 80 -18.78 -4.34 16.84
N GLN A 81 -18.23 -4.46 18.05
CA GLN A 81 -16.97 -3.82 18.45
C GLN A 81 -15.77 -4.78 18.32
N SER A 82 -15.98 -5.98 17.75
CA SER A 82 -14.91 -6.93 17.49
C SER A 82 -14.13 -6.59 16.23
N GLU A 83 -12.86 -6.98 16.23
CA GLU A 83 -12.05 -6.88 15.03
C GLU A 83 -12.47 -7.95 14.02
N GLN A 84 -12.64 -7.57 12.77
CA GLN A 84 -13.05 -8.49 11.70
C GLN A 84 -11.83 -9.01 10.96
N PRO A 85 -11.77 -10.31 10.59
CA PRO A 85 -10.73 -10.81 9.70
C PRO A 85 -10.68 -10.03 8.38
N LEU A 86 -9.46 -9.71 7.93
CA LEU A 86 -9.22 -9.06 6.66
C LEU A 86 -8.32 -9.96 5.82
N GLY A 87 -8.93 -10.75 4.94
CA GLY A 87 -8.21 -11.77 4.15
C GLY A 87 -7.91 -13.05 4.93
N ASP A 88 -7.11 -13.91 4.30
CA ASP A 88 -6.70 -15.20 4.86
C ASP A 88 -5.39 -15.07 5.67
N PRO A 89 -5.12 -15.97 6.64
CA PRO A 89 -3.85 -15.98 7.34
C PRO A 89 -2.65 -16.21 6.40
N LEU A 90 -1.58 -15.44 6.60
CA LEU A 90 -0.42 -15.40 5.70
C LEU A 90 0.80 -16.07 6.32
N THR A 91 1.58 -16.76 5.50
CA THR A 91 2.93 -17.23 5.84
C THR A 91 3.94 -16.60 4.89
N ASP A 92 5.23 -16.83 5.13
CA ASP A 92 6.27 -16.35 4.21
C ASP A 92 6.21 -17.03 2.83
N ASN A 93 5.54 -18.19 2.72
CA ASN A 93 5.49 -19.00 1.49
C ASN A 93 6.88 -19.27 0.87
N ALA A 94 7.90 -19.32 1.72
CA ALA A 94 9.30 -19.47 1.33
C ALA A 94 9.98 -20.62 2.08
N HIS A 95 11.06 -21.15 1.50
CA HIS A 95 11.88 -22.18 2.15
C HIS A 95 12.60 -21.67 3.41
N GLN A 96 12.96 -20.39 3.42
CA GLN A 96 13.58 -19.70 4.55
C GLN A 96 12.70 -18.52 4.95
N PRO A 97 12.40 -18.35 6.25
CA PRO A 97 11.61 -17.21 6.71
C PRO A 97 12.27 -15.88 6.37
N ASP A 98 11.57 -15.02 5.64
CA ASP A 98 12.04 -13.70 5.19
C ASP A 98 11.12 -12.54 5.65
N GLY A 99 10.03 -12.86 6.35
CA GLY A 99 9.06 -11.86 6.82
C GLY A 99 8.00 -11.47 5.80
N TYR A 100 7.96 -12.09 4.61
CA TYR A 100 6.95 -11.83 3.58
C TYR A 100 5.51 -12.07 4.06
N ARG A 101 5.30 -12.82 5.15
CA ARG A 101 4.00 -12.91 5.85
C ARG A 101 3.38 -11.56 6.28
N PHE A 102 4.16 -10.48 6.31
CA PHE A 102 3.70 -9.12 6.60
C PHE A 102 3.52 -8.24 5.34
N HIS A 103 3.52 -8.81 4.13
CA HIS A 103 3.46 -8.03 2.87
C HIS A 103 2.18 -7.21 2.70
N ASP A 104 1.08 -7.53 3.42
CA ASP A 104 -0.12 -6.67 3.49
C ASP A 104 0.19 -5.21 3.85
N ALA A 105 1.30 -4.96 4.56
CA ALA A 105 1.78 -3.61 4.83
C ALA A 105 2.10 -2.82 3.55
N ILE A 106 2.51 -3.48 2.47
CA ILE A 106 2.78 -2.87 1.17
C ILE A 106 1.46 -2.40 0.54
N HIS A 107 0.43 -3.26 0.52
CA HIS A 107 -0.92 -2.92 0.05
C HIS A 107 -1.52 -1.76 0.85
N LEU A 108 -1.35 -1.78 2.17
CA LEU A 108 -1.78 -0.67 3.03
C LEU A 108 -1.01 0.62 2.74
N GLY A 109 0.26 0.53 2.33
CA GLY A 109 1.05 1.68 1.89
C GLY A 109 0.50 2.28 0.60
N PHE A 110 0.14 1.45 -0.37
CA PHE A 110 -0.53 1.88 -1.60
C PHE A 110 -1.89 2.50 -1.30
N LEU A 111 -2.72 1.85 -0.49
CA LEU A 111 -4.02 2.38 -0.10
C LEU A 111 -3.89 3.74 0.58
N ALA A 112 -3.07 3.83 1.64
CA ALA A 112 -2.94 5.03 2.43
C ALA A 112 -2.39 6.19 1.61
N VAL A 113 -1.36 5.97 0.81
CA VAL A 113 -0.62 7.05 0.14
C VAL A 113 -1.19 7.38 -1.23
N LEU A 114 -1.64 6.38 -2.00
CA LEU A 114 -2.14 6.57 -3.36
C LEU A 114 -3.67 6.72 -3.42
N ASN A 115 -4.39 6.37 -2.34
CA ASN A 115 -5.84 6.15 -2.34
C ASN A 115 -6.25 5.06 -3.35
N TRP A 116 -5.37 4.07 -3.55
CA TRP A 116 -5.54 3.01 -4.54
C TRP A 116 -5.02 1.68 -3.99
N SER A 117 -5.86 0.65 -4.04
CA SER A 117 -5.53 -0.75 -3.80
C SER A 117 -6.73 -1.61 -4.22
N PRO A 118 -6.77 -2.15 -5.45
CA PRO A 118 -7.83 -3.09 -5.85
C PRO A 118 -7.93 -4.30 -4.94
N ASN A 119 -6.81 -4.76 -4.36
CA ASN A 119 -6.78 -5.85 -3.39
C ASN A 119 -7.59 -5.51 -2.13
N LEU A 120 -7.22 -4.42 -1.45
CA LEU A 120 -7.92 -4.00 -0.24
C LEU A 120 -9.35 -3.56 -0.55
N ARG A 121 -9.63 -3.05 -1.74
CA ARG A 121 -11.01 -2.76 -2.16
C ARG A 121 -11.88 -4.02 -2.22
N ALA A 122 -11.36 -5.13 -2.72
CA ALA A 122 -12.04 -6.41 -2.72
C ALA A 122 -12.24 -6.93 -1.28
N LEU A 123 -11.18 -6.93 -0.46
CA LEU A 123 -11.21 -7.40 0.93
C LEU A 123 -12.16 -6.59 1.82
N LEU A 124 -12.21 -5.27 1.65
CA LEU A 124 -13.09 -4.36 2.39
C LEU A 124 -14.52 -4.32 1.82
N ARG A 125 -14.80 -5.06 0.74
CA ARG A 125 -16.11 -5.05 0.05
C ARG A 125 -16.52 -3.64 -0.40
N ARG A 126 -15.57 -2.91 -1.01
CA ARG A 126 -15.72 -1.53 -1.49
C ARG A 126 -15.52 -1.37 -3.01
N LYS A 127 -15.71 -2.44 -3.78
CA LYS A 127 -15.66 -2.35 -5.25
C LYS A 127 -16.73 -1.37 -5.76
N ARG A 128 -16.40 -0.60 -6.79
CA ARG A 128 -17.22 0.46 -7.38
C ARG A 128 -18.25 -0.10 -8.36
N LYS A 129 -19.17 -0.92 -7.83
CA LYS A 129 -20.15 -1.68 -8.62
C LYS A 129 -21.20 -0.82 -9.33
N SER A 130 -21.36 0.44 -8.92
CA SER A 130 -22.24 1.40 -9.60
C SER A 130 -21.76 1.73 -11.02
N ASP A 131 -20.48 1.55 -11.34
CA ASP A 131 -19.92 1.65 -12.68
C ASP A 131 -19.32 0.28 -13.10
N PRO A 132 -20.01 -0.49 -13.96
CA PRO A 132 -19.55 -1.81 -14.37
C PRO A 132 -18.17 -1.82 -15.04
N ALA A 133 -17.81 -0.77 -15.78
CA ALA A 133 -16.51 -0.71 -16.46
C ALA A 133 -15.38 -0.55 -15.44
N VAL A 134 -15.60 0.25 -14.39
CA VAL A 134 -14.63 0.44 -13.31
C VAL A 134 -14.55 -0.80 -12.40
N ASP A 135 -15.69 -1.42 -12.08
CA ASP A 135 -15.74 -2.68 -11.31
C ASP A 135 -14.95 -3.81 -11.98
N GLU A 136 -14.96 -3.84 -13.32
CA GLU A 136 -14.23 -4.82 -14.14
C GLU A 136 -12.76 -4.46 -14.34
N CYS A 137 -12.45 -3.21 -14.69
CA CYS A 137 -11.11 -2.83 -15.14
C CYS A 137 -10.20 -2.37 -13.99
N GLU A 138 -10.72 -1.55 -13.09
CA GLU A 138 -9.94 -0.92 -12.02
C GLU A 138 -10.00 -1.70 -10.72
N ASP A 139 -11.13 -2.35 -10.44
CA ASP A 139 -11.34 -3.12 -9.21
C ASP A 139 -11.33 -4.64 -9.47
N GLY A 140 -11.23 -5.06 -10.73
CA GLY A 140 -11.32 -6.45 -11.14
C GLY A 140 -10.03 -7.25 -10.94
N ALA A 141 -10.10 -8.54 -11.29
CA ALA A 141 -9.03 -9.50 -11.00
C ALA A 141 -7.67 -9.10 -11.59
N ARG A 142 -7.64 -8.52 -12.79
CA ARG A 142 -6.38 -8.10 -13.43
C ARG A 142 -5.70 -6.95 -12.67
N ALA A 143 -6.47 -6.01 -12.12
CA ALA A 143 -5.93 -4.94 -11.29
C ALA A 143 -5.40 -5.49 -9.95
N VAL A 144 -6.14 -6.43 -9.32
CA VAL A 144 -5.69 -7.14 -8.11
C VAL A 144 -4.37 -7.89 -8.37
N PHE A 145 -4.27 -8.63 -9.47
CA PHE A 145 -3.04 -9.36 -9.81
C PHE A 145 -1.87 -8.43 -10.14
N ALA A 146 -2.12 -7.27 -10.75
CA ALA A 146 -1.09 -6.28 -10.99
C ALA A 146 -0.52 -5.73 -9.68
N GLU A 147 -1.39 -5.44 -8.70
CA GLU A 147 -0.97 -4.98 -7.37
C GLU A 147 -0.19 -6.05 -6.59
N GLU A 148 -0.68 -7.29 -6.56
CA GLU A 148 -0.02 -8.44 -5.93
C GLU A 148 1.35 -8.73 -6.55
N GLY A 149 1.41 -8.78 -7.89
CA GLY A 149 2.67 -8.95 -8.62
C GLY A 149 3.65 -7.81 -8.35
N LEU A 150 3.17 -6.57 -8.26
CA LEU A 150 4.00 -5.42 -7.91
C LEU A 150 4.56 -5.55 -6.49
N ALA A 151 3.75 -5.93 -5.50
CA ALA A 151 4.19 -6.13 -4.13
C ALA A 151 5.30 -7.21 -4.04
N ALA A 152 5.12 -8.34 -4.73
CA ALA A 152 6.11 -9.40 -4.80
C ALA A 152 7.43 -8.95 -5.45
N VAL A 153 7.37 -8.23 -6.58
CA VAL A 153 8.57 -7.71 -7.25
C VAL A 153 9.29 -6.68 -6.39
N LEU A 154 8.56 -5.77 -5.74
CA LEU A 154 9.16 -4.79 -4.83
C LEU A 154 9.81 -5.46 -3.62
N ALA A 155 9.19 -6.50 -3.05
CA ALA A 155 9.78 -7.22 -1.93
C ALA A 155 11.11 -7.89 -2.32
N ARG A 156 11.18 -8.44 -3.54
CA ARG A 156 12.43 -8.96 -4.09
C ARG A 156 13.47 -7.85 -4.30
N LEU A 157 13.10 -6.70 -4.83
CA LEU A 157 14.03 -5.58 -5.01
C LEU A 157 14.52 -5.04 -3.66
N ALA A 158 13.66 -5.02 -2.65
CA ALA A 158 13.98 -4.50 -1.34
C ALA A 158 15.17 -5.24 -0.69
N THR A 159 15.37 -6.53 -0.97
CA THR A 159 16.53 -7.29 -0.45
C THR A 159 17.86 -6.70 -0.88
N ASP A 160 17.90 -6.13 -2.08
CA ASP A 160 19.12 -5.57 -2.68
C ASP A 160 19.27 -4.06 -2.37
N HIS A 161 18.28 -3.45 -1.71
CA HIS A 161 18.18 -2.02 -1.44
C HIS A 161 17.94 -1.68 0.05
N ASN A 162 18.56 -2.43 0.97
CA ASN A 162 18.45 -2.24 2.42
C ASN A 162 16.98 -2.12 2.89
N GLU A 163 16.13 -2.97 2.32
CA GLU A 163 14.69 -3.04 2.59
C GLU A 163 13.94 -1.71 2.38
N PHE A 164 14.49 -0.78 1.58
CA PHE A 164 14.02 0.61 1.49
C PHE A 164 13.99 1.31 2.88
N GLY A 165 15.10 1.21 3.61
CA GLY A 165 15.28 1.70 4.97
C GLY A 165 14.92 3.18 5.19
N THR A 166 15.13 4.02 4.18
CA THR A 166 14.75 5.44 4.16
C THR A 166 13.97 5.77 2.89
N TYR A 167 13.36 6.97 2.83
CA TYR A 167 12.68 7.44 1.61
C TYR A 167 13.65 7.52 0.43
N GLU A 168 14.89 7.95 0.69
CA GLU A 168 15.96 8.09 -0.29
C GLU A 168 16.39 6.73 -0.87
N ALA A 169 16.29 5.67 -0.06
CA ALA A 169 16.68 4.32 -0.43
C ALA A 169 15.75 3.67 -1.46
N VAL A 170 14.55 4.22 -1.71
CA VAL A 170 13.68 3.75 -2.80
C VAL A 170 14.26 4.21 -4.15
N PRO A 171 14.73 3.29 -5.00
CA PRO A 171 15.39 3.64 -6.25
C PRO A 171 14.37 4.05 -7.34
N ARG A 172 14.86 4.75 -8.36
CA ARG A 172 14.05 5.10 -9.55
C ARG A 172 13.45 3.88 -10.22
N ASP A 173 14.18 2.77 -10.26
CA ASP A 173 13.73 1.54 -10.91
C ASP A 173 12.50 0.94 -10.22
N ALA A 174 12.41 1.03 -8.88
CA ALA A 174 11.22 0.58 -8.15
C ALA A 174 9.98 1.41 -8.54
N VAL A 175 10.13 2.73 -8.70
CA VAL A 175 9.05 3.62 -9.16
C VAL A 175 8.70 3.36 -10.62
N ALA A 176 9.70 3.12 -11.48
CA ALA A 176 9.49 2.79 -12.89
C ALA A 176 8.72 1.47 -13.05
N ILE A 177 9.04 0.45 -12.25
CA ILE A 177 8.33 -0.83 -12.22
C ILE A 177 6.88 -0.63 -11.76
N ALA A 178 6.64 0.14 -10.70
CA ALA A 178 5.29 0.44 -10.23
C ALA A 178 4.43 1.12 -11.32
N ARG A 179 5.00 2.09 -12.02
CA ARG A 179 4.34 2.73 -13.16
C ARG A 179 4.06 1.77 -14.31
N ALA A 180 5.03 0.94 -14.67
CA ALA A 180 4.87 -0.05 -15.72
C ALA A 180 3.78 -1.09 -15.39
N ALA A 181 3.74 -1.56 -14.14
CA ALA A 181 2.76 -2.54 -13.66
C ALA A 181 1.33 -1.99 -13.65
N THR A 182 1.16 -0.67 -13.57
CA THR A 182 -0.14 -0.01 -13.44
C THR A 182 -0.60 0.70 -14.71
N VAL A 183 0.11 0.56 -15.84
CA VAL A 183 -0.31 1.14 -17.13
C VAL A 183 -1.73 0.67 -17.48
N GLY A 184 -2.61 1.63 -17.72
CA GLY A 184 -4.02 1.39 -18.04
C GLY A 184 -4.95 1.25 -16.84
N LEU A 185 -4.44 1.40 -15.61
CA LEU A 185 -5.23 1.54 -14.38
C LEU A 185 -5.21 3.00 -13.93
N GLU A 186 -6.25 3.49 -13.28
CA GLU A 186 -6.41 4.89 -12.85
C GLU A 186 -5.20 5.46 -12.10
N VAL A 187 -4.53 4.64 -11.30
CA VAL A 187 -3.37 5.05 -10.48
C VAL A 187 -2.13 5.42 -11.32
N HIS A 188 -2.08 5.04 -12.61
CA HIS A 188 -0.93 5.35 -13.47
C HIS A 188 -0.62 6.86 -13.60
N ILE A 189 -1.63 7.71 -13.36
CA ILE A 189 -1.49 9.17 -13.46
C ILE A 189 -0.75 9.80 -12.28
N VAL A 190 -0.52 9.06 -11.19
CA VAL A 190 0.08 9.64 -9.98
C VAL A 190 1.57 9.93 -10.18
N PRO A 191 2.09 11.00 -9.57
CA PRO A 191 3.49 11.38 -9.75
C PRO A 191 4.44 10.39 -9.08
N GLY A 192 5.68 10.34 -9.58
CA GLY A 192 6.67 9.32 -9.20
C GLY A 192 7.05 9.41 -7.72
N TRP A 193 7.14 10.62 -7.18
CA TRP A 193 7.41 10.88 -5.76
C TRP A 193 6.32 10.32 -4.85
N LEU A 194 5.06 10.27 -5.31
CA LEU A 194 3.95 9.73 -4.51
C LEU A 194 4.02 8.19 -4.48
N TRP A 195 4.35 7.56 -5.62
CA TRP A 195 4.72 6.14 -5.66
C TRP A 195 5.88 5.82 -4.73
N ARG A 196 6.95 6.61 -4.80
CA ARG A 196 8.12 6.46 -3.94
C ARG A 196 7.75 6.51 -2.46
N ARG A 197 6.89 7.47 -2.09
CA ARG A 197 6.37 7.64 -0.73
C ARG A 197 5.53 6.43 -0.30
N ALA A 198 4.67 5.90 -1.17
CA ALA A 198 3.83 4.74 -0.90
C ALA A 198 4.67 3.47 -0.64
N ILE A 199 5.64 3.21 -1.51
CA ILE A 199 6.60 2.11 -1.37
C ILE A 199 7.35 2.26 -0.04
N TRP A 200 7.97 3.42 0.20
CA TRP A 200 8.72 3.63 1.43
C TRP A 200 7.88 3.39 2.69
N GLN A 201 6.66 3.92 2.76
CA GLN A 201 5.81 3.76 3.95
C GLN A 201 5.34 2.31 4.15
N GLY A 202 4.99 1.60 3.07
CA GLY A 202 4.63 0.18 3.15
C GLY A 202 5.78 -0.69 3.68
N PHE A 203 7.00 -0.48 3.16
CA PHE A 203 8.18 -1.20 3.64
C PHE A 203 8.62 -0.77 5.04
N ALA A 204 8.48 0.51 5.39
CA ALA A 204 8.73 0.98 6.76
C ALA A 204 7.78 0.29 7.76
N ALA A 205 6.49 0.18 7.42
CA ALA A 205 5.51 -0.54 8.22
C ALA A 205 5.84 -2.04 8.32
N MET A 206 6.16 -2.69 7.20
CA MET A 206 6.56 -4.11 7.15
C MET A 206 7.76 -4.38 8.07
N ARG A 207 8.80 -3.54 8.04
CA ARG A 207 9.96 -3.68 8.94
C ARG A 207 9.59 -3.58 10.40
N GLN A 208 8.70 -2.64 10.78
CA GLN A 208 8.25 -2.51 12.17
C GLN A 208 7.46 -3.74 12.61
N LEU A 209 6.59 -4.26 11.75
CA LEU A 209 5.85 -5.48 12.01
C LEU A 209 6.79 -6.69 12.20
N THR A 210 7.75 -6.89 11.30
CA THR A 210 8.74 -7.97 11.39
C THR A 210 9.57 -7.87 12.67
N ARG A 211 10.03 -6.67 13.04
CA ARG A 211 10.83 -6.44 14.27
C ARG A 211 10.07 -6.72 15.56
N HIS A 212 8.75 -6.60 15.52
CA HIS A 212 7.89 -6.71 16.71
C HIS A 212 6.92 -7.90 16.65
N SER A 213 7.08 -8.79 15.67
CA SER A 213 6.20 -9.95 15.42
C SER A 213 4.72 -9.55 15.34
N GLY A 214 4.44 -8.39 14.76
CA GLY A 214 3.10 -7.82 14.64
C GLY A 214 2.99 -6.38 15.17
N GLY A 215 1.76 -5.91 15.23
CA GLY A 215 1.43 -4.54 15.65
C GLY A 215 0.15 -4.04 15.01
N THR A 216 -0.03 -2.73 15.05
CA THR A 216 -1.19 -2.06 14.46
C THR A 216 -0.71 -1.03 13.46
N LEU A 217 -1.29 -1.02 12.27
CA LEU A 217 -1.08 -0.02 11.25
C LEU A 217 -2.29 0.90 11.17
N VAL A 218 -2.05 2.20 11.16
CA VAL A 218 -3.08 3.22 10.95
C VAL A 218 -2.84 3.85 9.59
N ALA A 219 -3.76 3.61 8.68
CA ALA A 219 -3.81 4.22 7.36
C ALA A 219 -4.72 5.45 7.42
N ASP A 220 -4.17 6.61 7.10
CA ASP A 220 -4.89 7.87 6.92
C ASP A 220 -4.74 8.30 5.47
N LEU A 221 -5.84 8.18 4.72
CA LEU A 221 -5.91 8.43 3.29
C LEU A 221 -6.00 9.94 2.96
N ASP A 222 -6.39 10.76 3.93
CA ASP A 222 -6.43 12.23 3.79
C ASP A 222 -5.03 12.81 4.02
N ALA A 223 -4.33 12.34 5.04
CA ALA A 223 -2.94 12.69 5.32
C ALA A 223 -1.93 11.96 4.42
N ARG A 224 -2.38 10.93 3.69
CA ARG A 224 -1.55 10.03 2.87
C ARG A 224 -0.38 9.45 3.66
N THR A 225 -0.72 8.83 4.79
CA THR A 225 0.21 8.22 5.74
C THR A 225 -0.20 6.84 6.20
N LEU A 226 0.77 5.95 6.33
CA LEU A 226 0.68 4.66 7.00
C LEU A 226 1.63 4.68 8.20
N THR A 227 1.08 4.59 9.40
CA THR A 227 1.86 4.67 10.65
C THR A 227 1.77 3.39 11.45
N TYR A 228 2.90 2.94 11.98
CA TYR A 228 2.97 1.82 12.90
C TYR A 228 2.71 2.28 14.33
N GLN A 229 1.85 1.56 15.02
CA GLN A 229 1.61 1.68 16.45
C GLN A 229 2.05 0.39 17.14
N LYS A 230 2.91 0.56 18.16
CA LYS A 230 3.36 -0.54 19.00
C LYS A 230 2.15 -1.18 19.70
N PRO A 231 2.10 -2.51 19.85
CA PRO A 231 1.07 -3.16 20.66
C PRO A 231 1.00 -2.53 22.06
N ALA A 232 -0.21 -2.22 22.52
CA ALA A 232 -0.43 -1.99 23.93
C ALA A 232 -0.18 -3.33 24.64
N VAL A 233 0.89 -3.39 25.45
CA VAL A 233 1.39 -4.54 26.23
C VAL A 233 2.48 -5.40 25.53
N PRO A 234 3.67 -5.58 26.15
CA PRO A 234 4.70 -6.51 25.68
C PRO A 234 4.30 -7.97 25.97
N PRO A 235 4.81 -8.97 25.21
CA PRO A 235 4.55 -10.36 25.54
C PRO A 235 5.06 -10.68 26.95
N VAL A 236 4.19 -11.31 27.75
CA VAL A 236 4.59 -11.94 29.01
C VAL A 236 5.68 -12.95 28.66
N ARG A 237 6.84 -12.79 29.30
CA ARG A 237 7.98 -13.70 29.16
C ARG A 237 7.67 -15.08 29.70
#